data_AF-A0A4R5A2N6-F1
#
_entry.id   AF-A0A4R5A2N6-F1
#
_cell.length_a   1.000
_cell.length_b   1.000
_cell.length_c   1.000
_cell.angle_alpha   90.00
_cell.angle_beta   90.00
_cell.angle_gamma   90.00
#
_symmetry.space_group_name_H-M   'P 1'
#
loop_
_entity.id
_entity.type
_entity.pdbx_description
1 polymer ?
#
loop_
_entity_poly.entity_id
_entity_poly.type
_entity_poly.pdbx_seq_one_letter_code
_entity_poly.pdbx_strand_id
1 'polypeptide(L)'
;RGLVEEGRALVRRCLERNRPGPYQIQAAINAVHSVAPTDWGQILRLYDQLMVVAPAPVVALHRAVAVAEVEGPDAALAVVDGLDLDRYYLFHAVRADLLRRLGRTRDARSAYDAAIERTENEAERAFLRRRRDALGA
;
A
#
# COMPACT_ATOMS: atom_id res chain seq x y z
N ARG A 1 23.76 -10.96 -33.95
CA ARG A 1 23.40 -9.50 -33.99
C ARG A 1 21.91 -9.27 -34.24
N GLY A 2 21.23 -10.03 -35.11
CA GLY A 2 19.79 -9.88 -35.38
C GLY A 2 18.86 -10.03 -34.15
N LEU A 3 19.08 -11.04 -33.30
CA LEU A 3 18.25 -11.28 -32.11
C LEU A 3 18.25 -10.13 -31.08
N VAL A 4 19.36 -9.39 -30.99
CA VAL A 4 19.47 -8.23 -30.08
C VAL A 4 18.70 -7.02 -30.62
N GLU A 5 18.74 -6.79 -31.93
CA GLU A 5 17.99 -5.71 -32.56
C GLU A 5 16.49 -6.01 -32.63
N GLU A 6 16.11 -7.27 -32.85
CA GLU A 6 14.72 -7.73 -32.74
C GLU A 6 14.19 -7.54 -31.31
N GLY A 7 14.96 -7.95 -30.30
CA GLY A 7 14.61 -7.71 -28.90
C GLY A 7 14.41 -6.23 -28.57
N ARG A 8 15.28 -5.35 -29.09
CA ARG A 8 15.14 -3.89 -28.93
C ARG A 8 13.90 -3.34 -29.62
N ALA A 9 13.56 -3.81 -30.82
CA ALA A 9 12.37 -3.40 -31.54
C ALA A 9 11.07 -3.85 -30.84
N LEU A 10 11.05 -5.06 -30.27
CA LEU A 10 9.94 -5.57 -29.47
C LEU A 10 9.74 -4.72 -28.20
N VAL A 11 10.82 -4.41 -27.47
CA VAL A 11 10.76 -3.53 -26.30
C VAL A 11 10.24 -2.14 -26.67
N ARG A 12 10.72 -1.56 -27.78
CA ARG A 12 10.25 -0.23 -28.25
C ARG A 12 8.76 -0.23 -28.57
N ARG A 13 8.25 -1.25 -29.28
CA ARG A 13 6.80 -1.40 -29.55
C ARG A 13 5.98 -1.58 -28.28
N CYS A 14 6.51 -2.26 -27.27
CA CYS A 14 5.83 -2.40 -25.98
C CYS A 14 5.73 -1.05 -25.24
N LEU A 15 6.77 -0.22 -25.31
CA LEU A 15 6.74 1.13 -24.76
C LEU A 15 5.75 2.04 -25.51
N GLU A 16 5.74 1.98 -26.84
CA GLU A 16 4.80 2.74 -27.69
C GLU A 16 3.33 2.39 -27.46
N ARG A 17 3.04 1.14 -27.05
CA ARG A 17 1.68 0.71 -26.71
C ARG A 17 1.12 1.38 -25.45
N ASN A 18 1.97 2.00 -24.63
CA ASN A 18 1.59 2.69 -23.38
C ASN A 18 0.63 1.87 -22.49
N ARG A 19 0.84 0.55 -22.43
CA ARG A 19 0.11 -0.41 -21.60
C ARG A 19 1.10 -1.04 -20.62
N PRO A 20 1.48 -0.32 -19.55
CA PRO A 20 2.47 -0.83 -18.61
C PRO A 20 1.94 -2.10 -17.91
N GLY A 21 2.80 -3.11 -17.79
CA GLY A 21 2.55 -4.28 -16.96
C GLY A 21 2.71 -3.99 -15.47
N PRO A 22 2.33 -4.93 -14.59
CA PRO A 22 2.32 -4.72 -13.13
C PRO A 22 3.68 -4.27 -12.57
N TYR A 23 4.78 -4.85 -13.04
CA TYR A 23 6.12 -4.46 -12.60
C TYR A 23 6.54 -3.06 -13.04
N GLN A 24 6.09 -2.59 -14.21
CA GLN A 24 6.37 -1.24 -14.67
C GLN A 24 5.62 -0.21 -13.82
N ILE A 25 4.37 -0.52 -13.43
CA ILE A 25 3.57 0.32 -12.54
C ILE A 25 4.17 0.34 -11.13
N GLN A 26 4.57 -0.81 -10.59
CA GLN A 26 5.26 -0.89 -9.29
C GLN A 26 6.59 -0.12 -9.29
N ALA A 27 7.36 -0.18 -10.39
CA ALA A 27 8.57 0.62 -10.54
C ALA A 27 8.25 2.13 -10.55
N ALA A 28 7.18 2.54 -11.22
CA ALA A 28 6.72 3.93 -11.19
C ALA A 28 6.29 4.37 -9.78
N ILE A 29 5.57 3.53 -9.02
CA ILE A 29 5.21 3.80 -7.61
C ILE A 29 6.47 4.05 -6.77
N ASN A 30 7.47 3.18 -6.88
CA ASN A 30 8.74 3.35 -6.16
C ASN A 30 9.50 4.61 -6.59
N ALA A 31 9.47 4.96 -7.88
CA ALA A 31 10.10 6.18 -8.39
C ALA A 31 9.41 7.45 -7.85
N VAL A 32 8.10 7.43 -7.64
CA VAL A 32 7.39 8.55 -7.01
C VAL A 32 7.74 8.66 -5.52
N HIS A 33 7.90 7.54 -4.81
CA HIS A 33 8.34 7.54 -3.42
C HIS A 33 9.80 8.01 -3.21
N SER A 34 10.66 7.96 -4.24
CA SER A 34 12.06 8.37 -4.10
C SER A 34 12.29 9.88 -4.16
N VAL A 35 11.27 10.65 -4.57
CA VAL A 35 11.31 12.11 -4.64
C VAL A 35 10.46 12.69 -3.50
N ALA A 36 11.01 13.66 -2.77
CA ALA A 36 10.33 14.35 -1.68
C ALA A 36 9.89 15.76 -2.09
N PRO A 37 8.68 16.21 -1.70
CA PRO A 37 7.63 15.41 -1.06
C PRO A 37 7.00 14.42 -2.04
N THR A 38 6.50 13.28 -1.53
CA THR A 38 5.80 12.29 -2.35
C THR A 38 4.49 12.86 -2.91
N ASP A 39 4.26 12.69 -4.21
CA ASP A 39 2.97 13.00 -4.85
C ASP A 39 1.99 11.85 -4.63
N TRP A 40 1.20 11.94 -3.55
CA TRP A 40 0.19 10.93 -3.21
C TRP A 40 -0.94 10.82 -4.24
N GLY A 41 -1.27 11.90 -4.95
CA GLY A 41 -2.25 11.86 -6.03
C GLY A 41 -1.75 11.03 -7.21
N GLN A 42 -0.46 11.12 -7.53
CA GLN A 42 0.17 10.25 -8.52
C GLN A 42 0.24 8.79 -8.05
N ILE A 43 0.60 8.54 -6.79
CA ILE A 43 0.61 7.19 -6.21
C ILE A 43 -0.78 6.55 -6.31
N LEU A 44 -1.85 7.28 -5.97
CA LEU A 44 -3.22 6.79 -6.06
C LEU A 44 -3.58 6.37 -7.50
N ARG A 45 -3.30 7.22 -8.49
CA ARG A 45 -3.55 6.90 -9.91
C ARG A 45 -2.77 5.67 -10.38
N LEU A 46 -1.54 5.48 -9.91
CA LEU A 46 -0.74 4.29 -10.23
C LEU A 46 -1.31 3.03 -9.59
N TYR A 47 -1.78 3.10 -8.34
CA TYR A 47 -2.49 1.98 -7.71
C TYR A 47 -3.84 1.68 -8.37
N ASP A 48 -4.58 2.69 -8.85
CA ASP A 48 -5.78 2.49 -9.66
C ASP A 48 -5.47 1.68 -10.93
N GLN A 49 -4.40 2.06 -11.64
CA GLN A 49 -3.93 1.30 -12.81
C GLN A 49 -3.48 -0.12 -12.44
N LEU A 50 -2.76 -0.27 -11.32
CA LEU A 50 -2.31 -1.58 -10.86
C LEU A 50 -3.49 -2.50 -10.53
N MET A 51 -4.55 -1.98 -9.91
CA MET A 51 -5.78 -2.71 -9.63
C MET A 51 -6.49 -3.19 -10.90
N VAL A 52 -6.38 -2.47 -12.01
CA VAL A 52 -6.93 -2.90 -13.31
C VAL A 52 -6.13 -4.05 -13.90
N VAL A 53 -4.79 -3.98 -13.86
CA VAL A 53 -3.93 -4.97 -14.55
C VAL A 53 -3.56 -6.18 -13.70
N ALA A 54 -3.63 -6.06 -12.36
CA ALA A 54 -3.26 -7.10 -11.41
C ALA A 54 -4.05 -6.93 -10.10
N PRO A 55 -5.38 -7.17 -10.11
CA PRO A 55 -6.21 -7.04 -8.92
C PRO A 55 -5.79 -8.06 -7.84
N ALA A 56 -5.51 -7.58 -6.64
CA ALA A 56 -5.24 -8.42 -5.48
C ALA A 56 -5.60 -7.69 -4.18
N PRO A 57 -6.06 -8.40 -3.13
CA PRO A 57 -6.39 -7.78 -1.85
C PRO A 57 -5.23 -6.98 -1.25
N VAL A 58 -3.99 -7.46 -1.39
CA VAL A 58 -2.80 -6.74 -0.93
C VAL A 58 -2.54 -5.43 -1.69
N VAL A 59 -2.86 -5.41 -2.99
CA VAL A 59 -2.78 -4.17 -3.80
C VAL A 59 -3.85 -3.19 -3.36
N ALA A 60 -5.06 -3.67 -3.07
CA ALA A 60 -6.14 -2.84 -2.54
C ALA A 60 -5.79 -2.26 -1.16
N LEU A 61 -5.12 -3.03 -0.29
CA LEU A 61 -4.60 -2.55 0.99
C LEU A 61 -3.57 -1.43 0.79
N HIS A 62 -2.59 -1.62 -0.10
CA HIS A 62 -1.59 -0.59 -0.38
C HIS A 62 -2.21 0.66 -1.00
N ARG A 63 -3.18 0.50 -1.90
CA ARG A 63 -3.98 1.60 -2.45
C ARG A 63 -4.71 2.38 -1.34
N ALA A 64 -5.25 1.71 -0.33
CA ALA A 64 -5.96 2.37 0.76
C ALA A 64 -5.05 3.34 1.55
N VAL A 65 -3.74 3.07 1.64
CA VAL A 65 -2.78 4.04 2.20
C VAL A 65 -2.73 5.31 1.36
N ALA A 66 -2.72 5.20 0.02
CA ALA A 66 -2.76 6.35 -0.87
C ALA A 66 -4.09 7.12 -0.76
N VAL A 67 -5.21 6.42 -0.62
CA VAL A 67 -6.52 7.03 -0.34
C VAL A 67 -6.48 7.82 0.98
N ALA A 68 -5.83 7.29 2.02
CA ALA A 68 -5.75 7.97 3.31
C ALA A 68 -5.04 9.32 3.23
N GLU A 69 -4.07 9.44 2.33
CA GLU A 69 -3.29 10.67 2.12
C GLU A 69 -3.97 11.67 1.19
N VAL A 70 -4.80 11.20 0.26
CA VAL A 70 -5.50 12.05 -0.73
C VAL A 70 -6.91 12.43 -0.27
N GLU A 71 -7.68 11.46 0.19
CA GLU A 71 -9.11 11.58 0.50
C GLU A 71 -9.39 11.55 2.02
N GLY A 72 -8.42 11.09 2.81
CA GLY A 72 -8.49 11.10 4.26
C GLY A 72 -8.72 9.72 4.89
N PRO A 73 -8.51 9.61 6.21
CA PRO A 73 -8.47 8.33 6.91
C PRO A 73 -9.82 7.60 6.97
N ASP A 74 -10.95 8.32 6.96
CA ASP A 74 -12.29 7.69 6.93
C ASP A 74 -12.53 6.93 5.62
N ALA A 75 -12.22 7.56 4.48
CA ALA A 75 -12.36 6.94 3.15
C ALA A 75 -11.48 5.70 3.01
N ALA A 76 -10.25 5.78 3.50
CA ALA A 76 -9.34 4.63 3.52
C ALA A 76 -9.81 3.51 4.44
N LEU A 77 -10.35 3.84 5.63
CA LEU A 77 -10.82 2.84 6.58
C LEU A 77 -12.00 2.04 6.00
N ALA A 78 -12.92 2.70 5.29
CA ALA A 78 -14.02 2.02 4.61
C ALA A 78 -13.54 1.01 3.56
N VAL A 79 -12.46 1.33 2.83
CA VAL A 79 -11.82 0.38 1.90
C VAL A 79 -11.20 -0.78 2.65
N VAL A 80 -10.41 -0.49 3.70
CA VAL A 80 -9.72 -1.51 4.49
C VAL A 80 -10.70 -2.47 5.16
N ASP A 81 -11.77 -1.98 5.78
CA ASP A 81 -12.76 -2.81 6.48
C ASP A 81 -13.49 -3.79 5.52
N GLY A 82 -13.44 -3.56 4.21
CA GLY A 82 -13.98 -4.47 3.19
C GLY A 82 -13.03 -5.56 2.69
N LEU A 83 -11.77 -5.60 3.15
CA LEU A 83 -10.76 -6.56 2.69
C LEU A 83 -10.72 -7.82 3.55
N ASP A 84 -10.72 -8.99 2.90
CA ASP A 84 -10.49 -10.29 3.57
C ASP A 84 -8.98 -10.58 3.69
N LEU A 85 -8.35 -9.93 4.68
CA LEU A 85 -6.92 -10.04 4.98
C LEU A 85 -6.65 -10.29 6.47
N ASP A 86 -7.57 -10.95 7.17
CA ASP A 86 -7.54 -11.12 8.63
C ASP A 86 -6.27 -11.80 9.16
N ARG A 87 -5.59 -12.61 8.35
CA ARG A 87 -4.33 -13.27 8.73
C ARG A 87 -3.08 -12.41 8.48
N TYR A 88 -3.21 -11.31 7.75
CA TYR A 88 -2.08 -10.50 7.34
C TYR A 88 -1.81 -9.37 8.33
N TYR A 89 -0.63 -9.34 8.94
CA TYR A 89 -0.35 -8.35 9.99
C TYR A 89 -0.40 -6.89 9.49
N LEU A 90 0.00 -6.61 8.25
CA LEU A 90 -0.03 -5.25 7.68
C LEU A 90 -1.46 -4.73 7.50
N PHE A 91 -2.43 -5.62 7.26
CA PHE A 91 -3.84 -5.22 7.23
C PHE A 91 -4.26 -4.59 8.56
N HIS A 92 -3.95 -5.27 9.67
CA HIS A 92 -4.23 -4.79 11.01
C HIS A 92 -3.42 -3.52 11.36
N ALA A 93 -2.16 -3.45 10.93
CA ALA A 93 -1.31 -2.29 11.18
C ALA A 93 -1.81 -1.02 10.45
N VAL A 94 -2.21 -1.13 9.19
CA VAL A 94 -2.81 -0.03 8.42
C VAL A 94 -4.13 0.40 9.06
N ARG A 95 -5.00 -0.56 9.37
CA ARG A 95 -6.27 -0.29 10.05
C ARG A 95 -6.07 0.46 11.38
N ALA A 96 -5.10 0.04 12.17
CA ALA A 96 -4.75 0.70 13.44
C ALA A 96 -4.29 2.14 13.24
N ASP A 97 -3.46 2.41 12.23
CA ASP A 97 -3.00 3.78 11.94
C ASP A 97 -4.15 4.69 11.50
N LEU A 98 -5.07 4.19 10.67
CA LEU A 98 -6.26 4.92 10.24
C LEU A 98 -7.16 5.27 11.43
N LEU A 99 -7.47 4.28 12.28
CA LEU A 99 -8.27 4.48 13.50
C LEU A 99 -7.62 5.48 14.45
N ARG A 100 -6.29 5.44 14.59
CA ARG A 100 -5.52 6.42 15.37
C ARG A 100 -5.68 7.84 14.80
N ARG A 101 -5.55 8.01 13.48
CA ARG A 101 -5.72 9.32 12.80
C ARG A 101 -7.12 9.88 13.00
N LEU A 102 -8.12 9.02 13.17
CA LEU A 102 -9.52 9.37 13.48
C LEU A 102 -9.80 9.61 14.98
N GLY A 103 -8.80 9.47 15.85
CA GLY A 103 -8.98 9.59 17.31
C GLY A 103 -9.74 8.42 17.94
N ARG A 104 -9.95 7.32 17.21
CA ARG A 104 -10.61 6.09 17.70
C ARG A 104 -9.63 5.22 18.47
N THR A 105 -9.11 5.75 19.58
CA THR A 105 -7.99 5.20 20.35
C THR A 105 -8.18 3.74 20.75
N ARG A 106 -9.35 3.38 21.30
CA ARG A 106 -9.64 1.99 21.74
C ARG A 106 -9.55 1.01 20.57
N ASP A 107 -10.21 1.34 19.46
CA ASP A 107 -10.23 0.48 18.26
C ASP A 107 -8.83 0.38 17.64
N ALA A 108 -8.07 1.48 17.63
CA ALA A 108 -6.69 1.51 17.16
C ALA A 108 -5.79 0.59 18.00
N ARG A 109 -5.95 0.59 19.33
CA ARG A 109 -5.20 -0.32 20.22
C ARG A 109 -5.51 -1.78 19.89
N SER A 110 -6.78 -2.15 19.76
CA SER A 110 -7.18 -3.52 19.40
C SER A 110 -6.62 -3.96 18.04
N ALA A 111 -6.62 -3.06 17.05
CA ALA A 111 -6.03 -3.35 15.75
C ALA A 111 -4.49 -3.49 15.82
N TYR A 112 -3.79 -2.67 16.62
CA TYR A 112 -2.36 -2.86 16.85
C TYR A 112 -2.06 -4.19 17.55
N ASP A 113 -2.85 -4.59 18.54
CA ASP A 113 -2.70 -5.88 19.22
C ASP A 113 -2.86 -7.05 18.22
N ALA A 114 -3.87 -7.00 17.36
CA ALA A 114 -4.06 -7.98 16.30
C ALA A 114 -2.88 -8.03 15.32
N ALA A 115 -2.29 -6.88 14.96
CA ALA A 115 -1.09 -6.81 14.12
C ALA A 115 0.13 -7.43 14.81
N ILE A 116 0.32 -7.14 16.11
CA ILE A 116 1.40 -7.67 16.93
C ILE A 116 1.30 -9.20 17.01
N GLU A 117 0.12 -9.76 17.23
CA GLU A 117 -0.09 -11.22 17.31
C GLU A 117 0.29 -11.96 16.01
N ARG A 118 0.15 -11.30 14.85
CA ARG A 118 0.28 -11.93 13.52
C ARG A 118 1.65 -11.74 12.86
N THR A 119 2.47 -10.82 13.33
CA THR A 119 3.84 -10.68 12.81
C THR A 119 4.76 -11.67 13.51
N GLU A 120 5.65 -12.30 12.75
CA GLU A 120 6.75 -13.12 13.26
C GLU A 120 8.07 -12.32 13.36
N ASN A 121 8.11 -11.12 12.78
CA ASN A 121 9.29 -10.26 12.77
C ASN A 121 9.35 -9.41 14.05
N GLU A 122 10.39 -9.62 14.86
CA GLU A 122 10.54 -8.93 16.14
C GLU A 122 10.76 -7.41 15.99
N ALA A 123 11.40 -6.96 14.90
CA ALA A 123 11.57 -5.54 14.64
C ALA A 123 10.21 -4.86 14.36
N GLU A 124 9.36 -5.50 13.57
CA GLU A 124 7.99 -5.05 13.31
C GLU A 124 7.16 -5.09 14.60
N ARG A 125 7.28 -6.17 15.38
CA ARG A 125 6.60 -6.31 16.68
C ARG A 125 6.96 -5.16 17.61
N ALA A 126 8.24 -4.84 17.73
CA ALA A 126 8.72 -3.75 18.57
C ALA A 126 8.23 -2.38 18.07
N PHE A 127 8.21 -2.17 16.74
CA PHE A 127 7.65 -0.95 16.16
C PHE A 127 6.16 -0.78 16.45
N LEU A 128 5.36 -1.83 16.25
CA LEU A 128 3.92 -1.83 16.50
C LEU A 128 3.59 -1.61 17.98
N ARG A 129 4.34 -2.22 18.90
CA ARG A 129 4.20 -1.99 20.35
C ARG A 129 4.42 -0.52 20.70
N ARG A 130 5.51 0.09 20.20
CA ARG A 130 5.77 1.52 20.43
C ARG A 130 4.62 2.40 19.92
N ARG A 131 4.08 2.10 18.74
CA ARG A 131 2.94 2.83 18.16
C ARG A 131 1.68 2.69 19.00
N ARG A 132 1.36 1.49 19.48
CA ARG A 132 0.22 1.22 20.36
C ARG A 132 0.37 1.93 21.70
N ASP A 133 1.54 1.87 22.32
CA ASP A 133 1.77 2.41 23.66
C ASP A 133 1.74 3.95 23.65
N ALA A 134 2.13 4.57 22.53
CA ALA A 134 2.00 6.02 22.31
C ALA A 134 0.55 6.53 22.26
N LEU A 135 -0.45 5.64 22.18
CA LEU A 135 -1.87 6.02 22.19
C LEU A 135 -2.40 6.45 23.58
N GLY A 136 -1.60 6.26 24.65
CA GLY A 136 -2.06 6.48 26.02
C GLY A 136 -2.99 5.38 26.53
N ALA A 137 -3.22 5.34 27.84
CA ALA A 137 -4.11 4.38 28.50
C ALA A 137 -5.59 4.63 28.15
#